data_AF-A0A355M590-F1
#
_entry.id   AF-A0A355M590-F1
#
_cell.length_a   1.000
_cell.length_b   1.000
_cell.length_c   1.000
_cell.angle_alpha   90.00
_cell.angle_beta   90.00
_cell.angle_gamma   90.00
#
_symmetry.space_group_name_H-M   'P 1'
#
loop_
_entity.id
_entity.type
_entity.pdbx_description
1 polymer ?
#
loop_
_entity_poly.entity_id
_entity_poly.type
_entity_poly.pdbx_seq_one_letter_code
_entity_poly.pdbx_strand_id
1 'polypeptide(L)'
;MKKINDKDESPKAVSELNGFKMGDFVKVKDGIKDPDDDKTTIGNWCGRIAEIYDNGIALIKWDSITIRGMNIKNIRKYEKEGFLWGEINLGLYELEKTTPRDNEDDADEEISKILWQCFRKEYFPEYYD
;
A
#
# COMPACT_ATOMS: atom_id res chain seq x y z
N MET A 1 23.54 -41.63 -8.44
CA MET A 1 22.55 -40.81 -7.69
C MET A 1 23.04 -39.38 -7.67
N LYS A 2 22.43 -38.48 -8.44
CA LYS A 2 22.66 -37.04 -8.34
C LYS A 2 21.89 -36.55 -7.11
N LYS A 3 22.58 -35.91 -6.16
CA LYS A 3 21.92 -35.14 -5.10
C LYS A 3 21.40 -33.86 -5.76
N ILE A 4 20.08 -33.74 -5.87
CA ILE A 4 19.42 -32.47 -6.10
C ILE A 4 19.57 -31.72 -4.77
N ASN A 5 20.20 -30.55 -4.83
CA ASN A 5 20.34 -29.68 -3.67
C ASN A 5 19.22 -28.66 -3.80
N ASP A 6 18.09 -28.96 -3.18
CA ASP A 6 16.98 -28.03 -3.01
C ASP A 6 17.45 -26.94 -2.04
N LYS A 7 18.04 -25.88 -2.61
CA LYS A 7 18.07 -24.60 -1.95
C LYS A 7 16.75 -23.91 -2.30
N ASP A 8 15.77 -24.10 -1.44
CA ASP A 8 14.71 -23.13 -1.21
C ASP A 8 15.37 -21.81 -0.76
N GLU A 9 15.84 -21.04 -1.74
CA GLU A 9 16.04 -19.61 -1.56
C GLU A 9 14.72 -18.95 -1.95
N SER A 10 13.84 -18.80 -0.95
CA SER A 10 12.80 -17.78 -1.00
C SER A 10 13.46 -16.46 -1.44
N PRO A 11 13.02 -15.81 -2.54
CA PRO A 11 13.74 -14.66 -3.08
C PRO A 11 13.73 -13.54 -2.05
N LYS A 12 14.91 -13.20 -1.54
CA LYS A 12 15.09 -12.04 -0.67
C LYS A 12 14.82 -10.80 -1.50
N ALA A 13 13.82 -10.02 -1.10
CA ALA A 13 13.58 -8.68 -1.61
C ALA A 13 14.91 -7.93 -1.82
N VAL A 14 15.16 -7.52 -3.06
CA VAL A 14 16.37 -6.79 -3.43
C VAL A 14 16.28 -5.41 -2.79
N SER A 15 17.24 -5.06 -1.94
CA SER A 15 17.18 -3.82 -1.14
C SER A 15 17.24 -2.55 -1.99
N GLU A 16 17.76 -2.59 -3.22
CA GLU A 16 17.87 -1.45 -4.13
C GLU A 16 17.67 -1.85 -5.60
N LEU A 17 16.78 -1.18 -6.33
CA LEU A 17 16.54 -1.43 -7.77
C LEU A 17 16.13 -0.13 -8.48
N ASN A 18 16.68 0.14 -9.66
CA ASN A 18 16.44 1.37 -10.44
C ASN A 18 16.63 2.67 -9.62
N GLY A 19 17.54 2.65 -8.65
CA GLY A 19 17.80 3.78 -7.76
C GLY A 19 16.78 3.98 -6.64
N PHE A 20 15.76 3.12 -6.52
CA PHE A 20 14.87 3.03 -5.36
C PHE A 20 15.41 2.06 -4.34
N LYS A 21 15.06 2.27 -3.07
CA LYS A 21 15.36 1.35 -1.98
C LYS A 21 14.21 1.26 -0.97
N MET A 22 14.23 0.22 -0.15
CA MET A 22 13.31 0.12 1.00
C MET A 22 13.37 1.38 1.87
N GLY A 23 12.21 1.85 2.31
CA GLY A 23 12.05 3.07 3.10
C GLY A 23 12.05 4.37 2.28
N ASP A 24 12.33 4.33 0.97
CA ASP A 24 12.16 5.52 0.14
C ASP A 24 10.69 5.95 0.13
N PHE A 25 10.49 7.26 0.24
CA PHE A 25 9.18 7.87 0.14
C PHE A 25 8.90 8.23 -1.32
N VAL A 26 7.75 7.79 -1.83
CA VAL A 26 7.41 7.83 -3.25
C VAL A 26 6.03 8.42 -3.47
N LYS A 27 5.84 8.97 -4.66
CA LYS A 27 4.55 9.37 -5.21
C LYS A 27 4.28 8.57 -6.47
N VAL A 28 3.03 8.16 -6.65
CA VAL A 28 2.58 7.54 -7.90
C VAL A 28 2.48 8.63 -8.97
N LYS A 29 3.02 8.35 -10.16
CA LYS A 29 2.94 9.25 -11.32
C LYS A 29 1.49 9.53 -11.70
N ASP A 30 1.26 10.68 -12.33
CA ASP A 30 -0.08 11.07 -12.75
C ASP A 30 -0.67 10.08 -13.79
N GLY A 31 -1.98 9.87 -13.72
CA GLY A 31 -2.71 8.99 -14.64
C GLY A 31 -2.59 7.48 -14.38
N ILE A 32 -1.84 7.04 -13.36
CA ILE A 32 -1.78 5.63 -12.96
C ILE A 32 -3.10 5.21 -12.28
N LYS A 33 -3.57 4.02 -12.67
CA LYS A 33 -4.78 3.39 -12.12
C LYS A 33 -4.43 2.38 -11.05
N ASP A 34 -5.40 2.09 -10.20
CA ASP A 34 -5.34 0.98 -9.28
C ASP A 34 -5.29 -0.35 -10.08
N PRO A 35 -4.28 -1.23 -9.86
CA PRO A 35 -4.18 -2.53 -10.51
C PRO A 35 -5.36 -3.46 -10.20
N ASP A 36 -6.02 -3.29 -9.05
CA ASP A 36 -7.15 -4.11 -8.61
C ASP A 36 -8.51 -3.46 -8.97
N ASP A 37 -8.54 -2.16 -9.31
CA ASP A 37 -9.75 -1.42 -9.70
C ASP A 37 -9.48 -0.38 -10.81
N ASP A 38 -9.79 -0.75 -12.05
CA ASP A 38 -9.55 0.09 -13.24
C ASP A 38 -10.37 1.40 -13.28
N LYS A 39 -11.33 1.59 -12.37
CA LYS A 39 -12.12 2.82 -12.19
C LYS A 39 -11.46 3.79 -11.21
N THR A 40 -10.55 3.30 -10.39
CA THR A 40 -9.86 4.10 -9.38
C THR A 40 -8.52 4.59 -9.94
N THR A 41 -8.33 5.92 -9.93
CA THR A 41 -7.05 6.55 -10.30
C THR A 41 -6.30 6.90 -9.03
N ILE A 42 -5.07 6.41 -8.93
CA ILE A 42 -4.21 6.57 -7.75
C ILE A 42 -3.02 7.51 -8.03
N GLY A 43 -3.01 8.16 -9.18
CA GLY A 43 -2.03 9.19 -9.49
C GLY A 43 -1.95 10.25 -8.39
N ASN A 44 -0.73 10.64 -8.04
CA ASN A 44 -0.37 11.54 -6.94
C ASN A 44 -0.55 11.00 -5.52
N TRP A 45 -0.98 9.73 -5.34
CA TRP A 45 -0.94 9.10 -4.02
C TRP A 45 0.50 8.91 -3.57
N CYS A 46 0.75 9.01 -2.26
CA CYS A 46 2.11 8.90 -1.73
C CYS A 46 2.19 7.83 -0.65
N GLY A 47 3.38 7.25 -0.49
CA GLY A 47 3.64 6.21 0.49
C GLY A 47 5.12 5.90 0.61
N ARG A 48 5.42 4.85 1.37
CA ARG A 48 6.77 4.32 1.59
C ARG A 48 6.93 2.97 0.92
N ILE A 49 8.08 2.74 0.30
CA ILE A 49 8.47 1.41 -0.16
C ILE A 49 8.69 0.52 1.07
N ALA A 50 7.80 -0.45 1.26
CA ALA A 50 7.92 -1.48 2.30
C ALA A 50 8.70 -2.71 1.81
N GLU A 51 8.65 -3.01 0.51
CA GLU A 51 9.38 -4.13 -0.09
C GLU A 51 9.68 -3.83 -1.58
N ILE A 52 10.77 -4.39 -2.11
CA ILE A 52 11.08 -4.37 -3.55
C ILE A 52 11.32 -5.79 -4.02
N TYR A 53 10.62 -6.20 -5.07
CA TYR A 53 10.73 -7.50 -5.69
C TYR A 53 11.65 -7.46 -6.92
N ASP A 54 12.29 -8.59 -7.24
CA ASP A 54 13.27 -8.72 -8.34
C ASP A 54 12.70 -8.36 -9.72
N ASN A 55 11.38 -8.44 -9.88
CA ASN A 55 10.68 -8.11 -11.12
C ASN A 55 10.44 -6.60 -11.31
N GLY A 56 10.95 -5.75 -10.43
CA GLY A 56 10.74 -4.30 -10.51
C GLY A 56 9.41 -3.82 -9.97
N ILE A 57 8.70 -4.64 -9.19
CA ILE A 57 7.52 -4.25 -8.43
C ILE A 57 7.95 -3.87 -7.01
N ALA A 58 7.31 -2.87 -6.42
CA ALA A 58 7.47 -2.51 -5.03
C ALA A 58 6.13 -2.55 -4.30
N LEU A 59 6.16 -3.06 -3.07
CA LEU A 59 5.05 -2.92 -2.13
C LEU A 59 5.14 -1.53 -1.49
N ILE A 60 4.11 -0.74 -1.66
CA ILE A 60 3.99 0.61 -1.11
C ILE A 60 2.98 0.59 0.03
N LYS A 61 3.36 1.06 1.21
CA LYS A 61 2.42 1.39 2.28
C LYS A 61 2.03 2.86 2.17
N TRP A 62 0.74 3.13 2.12
CA TRP A 62 0.24 4.49 1.97
C TRP A 62 0.54 5.35 3.18
N ASP A 63 0.79 6.63 2.93
CA ASP A 63 0.96 7.60 4.00
C ASP A 63 -0.40 8.04 4.58
N SER A 64 -0.38 8.61 5.77
CA SER A 64 -1.56 9.10 6.52
C SER A 64 -2.43 10.05 5.70
N ILE A 65 -1.84 10.89 4.84
CA ILE A 65 -2.57 11.86 4.02
C ILE A 65 -3.34 11.14 2.90
N THR A 66 -2.71 10.18 2.23
CA THR A 66 -3.35 9.32 1.24
C THR A 66 -4.49 8.54 1.88
N ILE A 67 -4.22 7.89 3.02
CA ILE A 67 -5.18 7.11 3.80
C ILE A 67 -6.40 7.97 4.18
N ARG A 68 -6.18 9.17 4.71
CA ARG A 68 -7.25 10.09 5.11
C ARG A 68 -8.11 10.56 3.93
N GLY A 69 -7.52 10.64 2.74
CA GLY A 69 -8.22 10.96 1.49
C GLY A 69 -9.10 9.84 0.97
N MET A 70 -8.93 8.60 1.43
CA MET A 70 -9.74 7.47 1.00
C MET A 70 -11.17 7.55 1.55
N ASN A 71 -12.14 7.28 0.69
CA ASN A 71 -13.54 7.24 1.12
C ASN A 71 -13.81 5.96 1.94
N ILE A 72 -14.29 6.12 3.17
CA ILE A 72 -14.64 5.00 4.07
C ILE A 72 -15.59 3.96 3.45
N LYS A 73 -16.45 4.37 2.50
CA LYS A 73 -17.32 3.43 1.76
C LYS A 73 -16.50 2.48 0.88
N ASN A 74 -15.43 2.97 0.27
CA ASN A 74 -14.54 2.15 -0.55
C ASN A 74 -13.74 1.19 0.32
N ILE A 75 -13.26 1.66 1.48
CA ILE A 75 -12.52 0.82 2.45
C ILE A 75 -13.34 -0.38 2.92
N ARG A 76 -14.63 -0.19 3.21
CA ARG A 76 -15.53 -1.31 3.55
C ARG A 76 -15.72 -2.31 2.42
N LYS A 77 -15.71 -1.85 1.17
CA LYS A 77 -15.77 -2.74 0.00
C LYS A 77 -14.48 -3.57 -0.05
N TYR A 78 -13.33 -2.92 0.07
CA TYR A 78 -12.03 -3.59 0.08
C TYR A 78 -11.91 -4.61 1.23
N GLU A 79 -12.31 -4.26 2.45
CA GLU A 79 -12.33 -5.19 3.60
C GLU A 79 -13.20 -6.43 3.34
N LYS A 80 -14.41 -6.25 2.80
CA LYS A 80 -15.31 -7.37 2.45
C LYS A 80 -14.75 -8.27 1.35
N GLU A 81 -13.97 -7.70 0.45
CA GLU A 81 -13.34 -8.40 -0.67
C GLU A 81 -11.96 -8.97 -0.28
N GLY A 82 -11.48 -8.72 0.94
CA GLY A 82 -10.20 -9.21 1.46
C GLY A 82 -8.97 -8.45 0.96
N PHE A 83 -9.16 -7.22 0.45
CA PHE A 83 -8.07 -6.38 -0.05
C PHE A 83 -7.44 -5.53 1.06
N LEU A 84 -6.11 -5.51 1.08
CA LEU A 84 -5.31 -4.69 1.98
C LEU A 84 -5.21 -3.25 1.44
N TRP A 85 -6.26 -2.46 1.66
CA TRP A 85 -6.41 -1.09 1.15
C TRP A 85 -5.32 -0.09 1.62
N GLY A 86 -4.57 -0.44 2.66
CA GLY A 86 -3.45 0.37 3.18
C GLY A 86 -2.14 0.21 2.41
N GLU A 87 -2.08 -0.73 1.46
CA GLU A 87 -0.88 -1.02 0.68
C GLU A 87 -1.20 -1.34 -0.78
N ILE A 88 -0.19 -1.28 -1.65
CA ILE A 88 -0.33 -1.62 -3.06
C ILE A 88 0.96 -2.13 -3.67
N ASN A 89 0.86 -2.97 -4.70
CA ASN A 89 1.98 -3.36 -5.53
C ASN A 89 2.01 -2.55 -6.82
N LEU A 90 3.09 -1.79 -7.05
CA LEU A 90 3.28 -1.01 -8.27
C LEU A 90 4.65 -1.23 -8.87
N GLY A 91 4.75 -1.11 -10.20
CA GLY A 91 6.03 -1.09 -10.88
C GLY A 91 6.84 0.13 -10.47
N LEU A 92 8.15 -0.02 -10.25
CA LEU A 92 9.05 1.09 -9.96
C LEU A 92 9.02 2.19 -11.04
N TYR A 93 8.66 1.85 -12.28
CA TYR A 93 8.51 2.81 -13.37
C TYR A 93 7.28 3.71 -13.22
N GLU A 94 6.31 3.35 -12.36
CA GLU A 94 5.09 4.11 -12.05
C GLU A 94 5.30 5.11 -10.90
N LEU A 95 6.48 5.07 -10.29
CA LEU A 95 6.81 5.83 -9.09
C LEU A 95 7.83 6.93 -9.36
N GLU A 96 7.76 7.98 -8.54
CA GLU A 96 8.80 8.99 -8.42
C GLU A 96 9.12 9.23 -6.95
N LYS A 97 10.40 9.47 -6.62
CA LYS A 97 10.78 9.83 -5.26
C LYS A 97 10.18 11.18 -4.89
N THR A 98 9.76 11.32 -3.65
CA THR A 98 9.25 12.59 -3.11
C THR A 98 9.66 12.78 -1.66
N THR A 99 9.37 13.94 -1.10
CA THR A 99 9.64 14.24 0.31
C THR A 99 8.58 13.60 1.21
N PRO A 100 8.97 12.93 2.31
CA PRO A 100 8.03 12.45 3.32
C PRO A 100 7.06 13.54 3.78
N ARG A 101 5.79 13.18 3.94
CA ARG A 101 4.74 14.09 4.43
C ARG A 101 4.33 13.80 5.89
N ASP A 102 4.77 12.67 6.41
CA ASP A 102 4.44 12.13 7.74
C ASP A 102 5.51 11.12 8.19
N ASN A 103 5.21 10.26 9.17
CA ASN A 103 5.96 9.07 9.55
C ASN A 103 5.08 7.79 9.51
N GLU A 104 5.65 6.63 9.85
CA GLU A 104 4.91 5.34 9.85
C GLU A 104 3.83 5.28 10.93
N ASP A 105 4.10 5.81 12.13
CA ASP A 105 3.13 5.85 13.23
C ASP A 105 1.89 6.69 12.86
N ASP A 106 2.08 7.79 12.12
CA ASP A 106 0.97 8.63 11.63
C ASP A 106 0.04 7.83 10.70
N ALA A 107 0.62 7.00 9.83
CA ALA A 107 -0.14 6.17 8.89
C ALA A 107 -0.90 5.05 9.64
N ASP A 108 -0.23 4.38 10.58
CA ASP A 108 -0.83 3.33 11.42
C ASP A 108 -1.97 3.88 12.30
N GLU A 109 -1.83 5.12 12.81
CA GLU A 109 -2.88 5.80 13.57
C GLU A 109 -4.10 6.08 12.68
N GLU A 110 -3.92 6.56 11.45
CA GLU A 110 -5.03 6.79 10.53
C GLU A 110 -5.72 5.48 10.10
N ILE A 111 -4.95 4.40 9.86
CA ILE A 111 -5.51 3.07 9.61
C ILE A 111 -6.38 2.62 10.79
N SER A 112 -5.83 2.72 12.01
CA SER A 112 -6.54 2.35 13.24
C SER A 112 -7.83 3.15 13.43
N LYS A 113 -7.79 4.47 13.17
CA LYS A 113 -8.98 5.34 13.22
C LYS A 113 -10.05 4.88 12.24
N ILE A 114 -9.68 4.55 11.02
CA ILE A 114 -10.62 4.11 9.99
C ILE A 114 -11.21 2.74 10.33
N LEU A 115 -10.39 1.77 10.72
CA LEU A 115 -10.85 0.45 11.15
C LEU A 115 -11.82 0.56 12.32
N TRP A 116 -11.51 1.42 13.30
CA TRP A 116 -12.40 1.68 14.42
C TRP A 116 -13.74 2.30 13.98
N GLN A 117 -13.73 3.23 13.02
CA GLN A 117 -14.96 3.78 12.46
C GLN A 117 -15.78 2.73 11.70
N CYS A 118 -15.13 1.84 10.96
CA CYS A 118 -15.78 0.75 10.25
C CYS A 118 -16.45 -0.23 11.23
N PHE A 119 -15.70 -0.70 12.22
CA PHE A 119 -16.16 -1.57 13.30
C PHE A 119 -17.33 -0.95 14.05
N ARG A 120 -17.20 0.30 14.51
CA ARG A 120 -18.23 0.94 15.32
C ARG A 120 -19.54 1.10 14.56
N LYS A 121 -19.50 1.45 13.28
CA LYS A 121 -20.71 1.54 12.44
C LYS A 121 -21.32 0.19 12.08
N GLU A 122 -20.56 -0.90 12.13
CA GLU A 122 -21.08 -2.25 11.87
C GLU A 122 -21.75 -2.84 13.12
N TYR A 123 -21.13 -2.67 14.28
CA TYR A 123 -21.59 -3.30 15.53
C TYR A 123 -22.41 -2.38 16.45
N PHE A 124 -22.35 -1.06 16.23
CA PHE A 124 -23.10 -0.06 17.01
C PHE A 124 -23.79 0.97 16.09
N PRO A 125 -24.61 0.53 15.12
CA PRO A 125 -25.25 1.42 14.15
C PRO A 125 -26.17 2.47 14.78
N GLU A 126 -26.74 2.18 15.97
CA GLU A 126 -27.68 3.04 16.69
C GLU A 126 -27.12 4.40 17.14
N TYR A 127 -25.79 4.61 17.03
CA TYR A 127 -25.14 5.88 17.35
C TYR A 127 -24.84 6.74 16.11
N TYR A 128 -25.35 6.37 14.93
CA TYR A 128 -25.02 7.01 13.65
C TYR A 128 -26.23 7.47 12.83
N ASP A 129 -27.39 7.66 13.47
CA ASP A 129 -28.59 8.29 12.89
C ASP A 129 -28.45 9.82 12.75
#